data_AF-A0A960JH21-F1
#
_entry.id   AF-A0A960JH21-F1
#
_cell.length_a   1.000
_cell.length_b   1.000
_cell.length_c   1.000
_cell.angle_alpha   90.00
_cell.angle_beta   90.00
_cell.angle_gamma   90.00
#
_symmetry.space_group_name_H-M   'P 1'
#
loop_
_entity.id
_entity.type
_entity.pdbx_description
1 polymer ?
#
loop_
_entity_poly.entity_id
_entity_poly.type
_entity_poly.pdbx_seq_one_letter_code
_entity_poly.pdbx_strand_id
1 'polypeptide(L)'
;MKEPKLIINSETELGLGTDLVTIGRASDNIVSFSDDSNVSRYHAEIERRGDDYWLIDLGSFNGTKLNGEKLEGEKPLNDGDQAVFGGTSKIEIVLTPKKDGEEEPESEAEPEADPADTEAEADGTDAAPPPQKKSGIPLMLVVAGLAMALAVVCVVGAALFYFTRETAACDARARIIKPERGDTLKEPTSVEVEITNEECVQKAVYTIEGKEFASSEEPPFSVKIEPDEFPEFADGLNRNLKVILFDQDGNQISQSEEIAFFIETIEVVPPTDTETPAGDAKDPNGKTGDSPTDTESKGKDVSIKDTIAMSGNVLKQFSGNNKYKFDQRFLQEVNKAAASYVSEGYFERAQKYRDVINVAFIREQNLDPPLGYILAMSRSKFLPKNNADGTGLWRMSNDFVVANSYNGLCGEETIASAAQNCAAKASSLYLKALILNIFEGDVVYGIAAFGMSPQEADAWKETLPADRTDFWNVIKSPQQRQEVVNFFAAAMVAENPQKFGLTKDRPLSELYSVFMK
;
A
#
# COMPACT_ATOMS: atom_id res chain seq x y z
N MET A 1 -24.52 17.10 24.35
CA MET A 1 -23.46 18.09 24.11
C MET A 1 -23.59 18.57 22.66
N LYS A 2 -22.60 19.25 22.06
CA LYS A 2 -22.38 19.05 20.61
C LYS A 2 -21.91 17.61 20.40
N GLU A 3 -21.99 17.10 19.18
CA GLU A 3 -21.29 15.87 18.77
C GLU A 3 -20.12 16.27 17.87
N PRO A 4 -18.95 15.62 17.97
CA PRO A 4 -17.82 15.88 17.07
C PRO A 4 -18.21 15.73 15.60
N LYS A 5 -17.76 16.65 14.74
CA LYS A 5 -18.14 16.68 13.32
C LYS A 5 -17.14 17.44 12.45
N LEU A 6 -17.16 17.14 11.16
CA LEU A 6 -16.50 17.90 10.10
C LEU A 6 -17.51 18.83 9.43
N ILE A 7 -17.06 20.04 9.07
CA ILE A 7 -17.77 20.95 8.16
C ILE A 7 -16.97 21.02 6.86
N ILE A 8 -17.49 20.38 5.82
CA ILE A 8 -16.87 20.26 4.49
C ILE A 8 -17.25 21.48 3.65
N ASN A 9 -16.24 22.17 3.11
CA ASN A 9 -16.38 23.39 2.28
C ASN A 9 -17.32 24.46 2.86
N SER A 10 -17.44 24.54 4.20
CA SER A 10 -18.36 25.44 4.92
C SER A 10 -19.87 25.23 4.65
N GLU A 11 -20.28 24.12 4.01
CA GLU A 11 -21.68 23.88 3.63
C GLU A 11 -22.26 22.53 4.10
N THR A 12 -21.45 21.46 4.16
CA THR A 12 -21.93 20.10 4.51
C THR A 12 -21.39 19.65 5.86
N GLU A 13 -22.25 19.16 6.75
CA GLU A 13 -21.85 18.61 8.05
C GLU A 13 -21.82 17.08 8.03
N LEU A 14 -20.75 16.49 8.58
CA LEU A 14 -20.57 15.04 8.74
C LEU A 14 -20.15 14.72 10.18
N GLY A 15 -20.89 13.87 10.89
CA GLY A 15 -20.53 13.46 12.26
C GLY A 15 -19.27 12.59 12.31
N LEU A 16 -18.39 12.84 13.27
CA LEU A 16 -17.24 11.99 13.61
C LEU A 16 -17.69 10.95 14.65
N GLY A 17 -17.51 9.67 14.34
CA GLY A 17 -18.05 8.55 15.11
C GLY A 17 -17.03 7.81 15.97
N THR A 18 -17.10 6.48 15.93
CA THR A 18 -16.11 5.56 16.51
C THR A 18 -15.05 5.13 15.50
N ASP A 19 -15.19 5.50 14.23
CA ASP A 19 -14.59 4.81 13.09
C ASP A 19 -13.68 5.77 12.29
N LEU A 20 -12.77 5.17 11.50
CA LEU A 20 -11.85 5.86 10.58
C LEU A 20 -12.62 6.63 9.48
N VAL A 21 -12.27 7.91 9.26
CA VAL A 21 -12.86 8.74 8.20
C VAL A 21 -11.87 8.95 7.06
N THR A 22 -12.11 8.30 5.92
CA THR A 22 -11.27 8.41 4.71
C THR A 22 -11.60 9.67 3.91
N ILE A 23 -10.56 10.34 3.41
CA ILE A 23 -10.64 11.61 2.67
C ILE A 23 -9.86 11.50 1.37
N GLY A 24 -10.50 11.84 0.24
CA GLY A 24 -9.86 11.73 -1.07
C GLY A 24 -10.79 12.07 -2.22
N ARG A 25 -10.33 11.86 -3.45
CA ARG A 25 -11.13 12.08 -4.68
C ARG A 25 -11.90 10.84 -5.15
N ALA A 26 -11.52 9.64 -4.72
CA ALA A 26 -12.26 8.44 -5.09
C ALA A 26 -13.64 8.42 -4.40
N SER A 27 -14.68 8.02 -5.13
CA SER A 27 -16.10 8.15 -4.73
C SER A 27 -16.54 7.22 -3.59
N ASP A 28 -15.63 6.41 -3.11
CA ASP A 28 -15.71 5.47 -1.98
C ASP A 28 -15.03 6.02 -0.71
N ASN A 29 -14.41 7.20 -0.75
CA ASN A 29 -14.04 7.94 0.45
C ASN A 29 -15.29 8.44 1.18
N ILE A 30 -15.25 8.44 2.52
CA ILE A 30 -16.31 9.01 3.34
C ILE A 30 -16.42 10.54 3.12
N VAL A 31 -15.29 11.21 2.91
CA VAL A 31 -15.22 12.60 2.41
C VAL A 31 -14.64 12.59 0.99
N SER A 32 -15.53 12.51 0.00
CA SER A 32 -15.20 12.44 -1.43
C SER A 32 -15.20 13.81 -2.11
N PHE A 33 -14.01 14.34 -2.41
CA PHE A 33 -13.79 15.52 -3.27
C PHE A 33 -13.65 15.10 -4.75
N SER A 34 -14.71 14.52 -5.33
CA SER A 34 -14.70 13.87 -6.65
C SER A 34 -14.15 14.72 -7.81
N ASP A 35 -14.38 16.02 -7.73
CA ASP A 35 -14.16 16.97 -8.82
C ASP A 35 -12.82 17.72 -8.71
N ASP A 36 -12.12 17.63 -7.56
CA ASP A 36 -10.85 18.33 -7.32
C ASP A 36 -9.64 17.47 -7.70
N SER A 37 -9.17 17.60 -8.95
CA SER A 37 -8.03 16.85 -9.47
C SER A 37 -6.73 16.96 -8.66
N ASN A 38 -6.57 17.97 -7.79
CA ASN A 38 -5.39 18.13 -6.95
C ASN A 38 -5.42 17.20 -5.73
N VAL A 39 -6.57 16.60 -5.42
CA VAL A 39 -6.76 15.63 -4.34
C VAL A 39 -6.48 14.21 -4.89
N SER A 40 -5.49 13.53 -4.31
CA SER A 40 -5.24 12.08 -4.48
C SER A 40 -6.50 11.22 -4.31
N ARG A 41 -6.52 10.02 -4.94
CA ARG A 41 -7.68 9.09 -4.85
C ARG A 41 -8.06 8.77 -3.41
N TYR A 42 -7.09 8.36 -2.60
CA TYR A 42 -7.11 8.46 -1.14
C TYR A 42 -6.00 9.45 -0.78
N HIS A 43 -6.26 10.40 0.11
CA HIS A 43 -5.41 11.58 0.32
C HIS A 43 -4.98 11.72 1.78
N ALA A 44 -5.95 11.58 2.68
CA ALA A 44 -5.75 11.65 4.11
C ALA A 44 -6.83 10.80 4.80
N GLU A 45 -6.64 10.56 6.08
CA GLU A 45 -7.65 9.98 6.94
C GLU A 45 -7.67 10.68 8.30
N ILE A 46 -8.83 10.64 8.95
CA ILE A 46 -8.99 11.06 10.34
C ILE A 46 -9.29 9.82 11.18
N GLU A 47 -8.33 9.47 12.03
CA GLU A 47 -8.41 8.36 12.97
C GLU A 47 -8.83 8.88 14.35
N ARG A 48 -9.62 8.12 15.10
CA ARG A 48 -9.92 8.41 16.50
C ARG A 48 -9.01 7.56 17.41
N ARG A 49 -8.24 8.22 18.28
CA ARG A 49 -7.33 7.57 19.23
C ARG A 49 -7.73 7.94 20.65
N GLY A 50 -8.46 7.04 21.32
CA GLY A 50 -9.10 7.35 22.61
C GLY A 50 -10.22 8.37 22.43
N ASP A 51 -10.08 9.55 23.04
CA ASP A 51 -11.02 10.66 22.89
C ASP A 51 -10.54 11.77 21.95
N ASP A 52 -9.29 11.69 21.49
CA ASP A 52 -8.69 12.67 20.57
C ASP A 52 -8.75 12.16 19.11
N TYR A 53 -8.78 13.08 18.14
CA TYR A 53 -8.77 12.77 16.70
C TYR A 53 -7.42 13.13 16.09
N TRP A 54 -6.96 12.36 15.11
CA TRP A 54 -5.66 12.52 14.47
C TRP A 54 -5.80 12.58 12.95
N LEU A 55 -5.16 13.57 12.32
CA LEU A 55 -5.09 13.73 10.87
C LEU A 55 -3.80 13.11 10.34
N ILE A 56 -3.94 12.24 9.35
CA ILE A 56 -2.86 11.45 8.74
C ILE A 56 -2.90 11.70 7.23
N ASP A 57 -1.79 12.12 6.62
CA ASP A 57 -1.66 12.23 5.16
C ASP A 57 -1.14 10.91 4.57
N LEU A 58 -1.85 10.37 3.58
CA LEU A 58 -1.61 9.04 3.00
C LEU A 58 -0.55 9.07 1.87
N GLY A 59 0.46 9.93 1.98
CA GLY A 59 1.48 10.15 0.94
C GLY A 59 0.93 10.92 -0.26
N SER A 60 0.10 11.94 -0.01
CA SER A 60 -0.62 12.68 -1.06
C SER A 60 0.30 13.55 -1.92
N PHE A 61 0.02 13.62 -3.22
CA PHE A 61 0.93 14.23 -4.21
C PHE A 61 1.19 15.73 -3.96
N ASN A 62 0.15 16.47 -3.55
CA ASN A 62 0.22 17.90 -3.25
C ASN A 62 0.38 18.20 -1.74
N GLY A 63 0.25 17.19 -0.88
CA GLY A 63 0.26 17.32 0.57
C GLY A 63 -1.03 17.87 1.17
N THR A 64 -1.36 17.36 2.35
CA THR A 64 -2.29 17.98 3.30
C THR A 64 -1.64 19.18 3.98
N LYS A 65 -2.46 20.19 4.28
CA LYS A 65 -2.12 21.30 5.18
C LYS A 65 -3.07 21.35 6.37
N LEU A 66 -2.57 21.70 7.54
CA LEU A 66 -3.36 21.93 8.76
C LEU A 66 -3.08 23.36 9.24
N ASN A 67 -4.13 24.16 9.43
CA ASN A 67 -4.06 25.58 9.82
C ASN A 67 -3.14 26.45 8.93
N GLY A 68 -2.92 26.03 7.67
CA GLY A 68 -2.08 26.70 6.68
C GLY A 68 -0.63 26.18 6.60
N GLU A 69 -0.14 25.52 7.64
CA GLU A 69 1.14 24.81 7.63
C GLU A 69 1.01 23.47 6.87
N LYS A 70 2.12 22.92 6.36
CA LYS A 70 2.11 21.57 5.80
C LYS A 70 1.97 20.54 6.93
N LEU A 71 1.19 19.48 6.70
CA LEU A 71 1.22 18.33 7.59
C LEU A 71 2.56 17.59 7.43
N GLU A 72 3.21 17.30 8.55
CA GLU A 72 4.44 16.52 8.64
C GLU A 72 4.18 15.41 9.65
N GLY A 73 4.28 14.15 9.21
CA GLY A 73 3.76 13.01 9.96
C GLY A 73 2.25 13.07 10.15
N GLU A 74 1.80 12.60 11.30
CA GLU A 74 0.43 12.67 11.81
C GLU A 74 0.35 13.76 12.90
N LYS A 75 -0.78 14.48 12.98
CA LYS A 75 -1.00 15.49 14.04
C LYS A 75 -2.38 15.32 14.70
N PRO A 76 -2.50 15.58 16.01
CA PRO A 76 -3.80 15.65 16.67
C PRO A 76 -4.59 16.86 16.16
N LEU A 77 -5.92 16.72 16.13
CA LEU A 77 -6.89 17.73 15.72
C LEU A 77 -7.58 18.36 16.93
N ASN A 78 -7.81 19.67 16.84
CA ASN A 78 -8.41 20.51 17.87
C ASN A 78 -9.75 21.09 17.40
N ASP A 79 -10.56 21.64 18.32
CA ASP A 79 -11.79 22.37 17.94
C ASP A 79 -11.45 23.64 17.17
N GLY A 80 -12.02 23.80 15.96
CA GLY A 80 -11.77 24.92 15.06
C GLY A 80 -10.59 24.75 14.10
N ASP A 81 -9.89 23.61 14.12
CA ASP A 81 -8.81 23.33 13.17
C ASP A 81 -9.33 23.29 11.71
N GLN A 82 -8.48 23.67 10.76
CA GLN A 82 -8.83 23.74 9.34
C GLN A 82 -7.81 22.98 8.48
N ALA A 83 -8.24 21.86 7.89
CA ALA A 83 -7.40 21.07 7.00
C ALA A 83 -7.71 21.38 5.52
N VAL A 84 -6.66 21.48 4.71
CA VAL A 84 -6.74 21.75 3.26
C VAL A 84 -6.00 20.65 2.50
N PHE A 85 -6.71 20.01 1.58
CA PHE A 85 -6.25 18.88 0.77
C PHE A 85 -6.02 19.35 -0.66
N GLY A 86 -4.92 18.93 -1.27
CA GLY A 86 -4.55 19.33 -2.64
C GLY A 86 -4.22 20.82 -2.80
N GLY A 87 -4.21 21.59 -1.72
CA GLY A 87 -4.15 23.06 -1.74
C GLY A 87 -5.47 23.75 -2.13
N THR A 88 -6.56 23.01 -2.34
CA THR A 88 -7.83 23.53 -2.92
C THR A 88 -9.10 23.11 -2.17
N SER A 89 -9.24 21.84 -1.77
CA SER A 89 -10.40 21.35 -1.02
C SER A 89 -10.22 21.54 0.50
N LYS A 90 -11.28 21.88 1.25
CA LYS A 90 -11.16 22.26 2.68
C LYS A 90 -12.20 21.59 3.57
N ILE A 91 -11.77 21.21 4.78
CA ILE A 91 -12.66 20.93 5.92
C ILE A 91 -12.31 21.85 7.11
N GLU A 92 -13.30 22.04 7.98
CA GLU A 92 -13.16 22.62 9.31
C GLU A 92 -13.62 21.58 10.34
N ILE A 93 -12.84 21.40 11.41
CA ILE A 93 -13.06 20.38 12.43
C ILE A 93 -13.78 21.05 13.60
N VAL A 94 -14.91 20.47 14.03
CA VAL A 94 -15.67 20.93 15.21
C VAL A 94 -15.73 19.80 16.22
N LEU A 95 -15.01 19.95 17.32
CA LEU A 95 -15.01 18.98 18.43
C LEU A 95 -15.90 19.47 19.57
N THR A 96 -16.10 18.64 20.58
CA THR A 96 -16.51 19.13 21.89
C THR A 96 -15.28 19.58 22.67
N PRO A 97 -15.28 20.77 23.29
CA PRO A 97 -14.22 21.11 24.24
C PRO A 97 -14.19 20.07 25.36
N LYS A 98 -12.99 19.58 25.66
CA LYS A 98 -12.70 18.71 26.80
C LYS A 98 -13.22 19.42 28.07
N LYS A 99 -13.75 18.67 29.03
CA LYS A 99 -13.96 19.23 30.36
C LYS A 99 -12.60 19.24 31.05
N ASP A 100 -11.98 20.41 31.12
CA ASP A 100 -10.76 20.62 31.91
C ASP A 100 -11.03 20.16 33.35
N GLY A 101 -10.27 19.18 33.83
CA GLY A 101 -10.75 18.37 34.95
C GLY A 101 -9.83 17.30 35.52
N GLU A 102 -8.53 17.28 35.18
CA GLU A 102 -7.48 16.67 36.01
C GLU A 102 -6.11 17.17 35.52
N GLU A 103 -5.37 17.85 36.40
CA GLU A 103 -3.98 18.28 36.17
C GLU A 103 -3.05 17.18 36.70
N GLU A 104 -2.19 16.61 35.86
CA GLU A 104 -1.04 15.83 36.34
C GLU A 104 0.10 16.79 36.75
N PRO A 105 0.73 16.62 37.92
CA PRO A 105 1.76 17.54 38.41
C PRO A 105 3.14 17.22 37.80
N GLU A 106 3.86 18.27 37.35
CA GLU A 106 5.27 18.16 36.98
C GLU A 106 6.17 17.93 38.22
N SER A 107 6.93 16.84 38.19
CA SER A 107 8.00 16.47 39.15
C SER A 107 8.88 15.41 38.44
N GLU A 108 10.22 15.46 38.46
CA GLU A 108 11.15 16.40 39.08
C GLU A 108 12.47 16.45 38.26
N ALA A 109 13.30 17.47 38.49
CA ALA A 109 14.67 17.56 37.94
C ALA A 109 15.73 17.43 39.06
N GLU A 110 16.93 16.98 38.71
CA GLU A 110 17.95 16.53 39.67
C GLU A 110 18.51 17.61 40.63
N PRO A 111 19.00 17.22 41.84
CA PRO A 111 19.33 18.15 42.92
C PRO A 111 20.82 18.53 43.04
N GLU A 112 21.11 19.70 43.65
CA GLU A 112 22.43 20.02 44.24
C GLU A 112 22.34 20.62 45.67
N ALA A 113 23.20 20.11 46.56
CA ALA A 113 23.79 20.71 47.78
C ALA A 113 22.94 21.53 48.80
N ASP A 114 22.55 20.88 49.91
CA ASP A 114 23.19 20.96 51.26
C ASP A 114 23.83 22.31 51.75
N PRO A 115 23.81 22.66 53.05
CA PRO A 115 22.77 22.54 54.11
C PRO A 115 22.53 23.86 54.91
N ALA A 116 21.60 23.88 55.89
CA ALA A 116 21.85 24.25 57.31
C ALA A 116 20.60 24.67 58.16
N ASP A 117 20.74 24.47 59.48
CA ASP A 117 20.19 25.20 60.64
C ASP A 117 18.70 25.16 61.10
N THR A 118 18.42 24.18 61.97
CA THR A 118 18.03 24.28 63.43
C THR A 118 16.81 25.10 63.95
N GLU A 119 16.21 24.54 65.03
CA GLU A 119 15.33 25.13 66.08
C GLU A 119 13.82 25.36 65.79
N ALA A 120 12.89 25.41 66.78
CA ALA A 120 12.67 24.63 68.03
C ALA A 120 11.31 25.01 68.70
N GLU A 121 10.72 24.08 69.48
CA GLU A 121 9.61 24.27 70.47
C GLU A 121 8.24 24.83 69.94
N ALA A 122 7.09 24.87 70.66
CA ALA A 122 6.71 24.38 72.00
C ALA A 122 5.19 24.03 72.12
N ASP A 123 4.87 23.04 72.98
CA ASP A 123 3.74 22.89 73.95
C ASP A 123 2.25 23.26 73.64
N GLY A 124 1.31 22.60 74.34
CA GLY A 124 -0.15 22.80 74.23
C GLY A 124 -1.08 21.99 75.17
N THR A 125 -0.55 21.36 76.23
CA THR A 125 -1.19 20.86 77.50
C THR A 125 -2.71 20.57 77.66
N ASP A 126 -3.03 19.35 78.17
CA ASP A 126 -4.05 19.00 79.23
C ASP A 126 -5.58 19.29 79.07
N ALA A 127 -6.56 18.66 79.77
CA ALA A 127 -6.63 17.46 80.63
C ALA A 127 -8.11 16.97 80.79
N ALA A 128 -8.35 15.87 81.53
CA ALA A 128 -9.68 15.25 81.83
C ALA A 128 -9.85 15.01 83.36
N PRO A 129 -10.77 14.16 83.93
CA PRO A 129 -11.97 13.43 83.43
C PRO A 129 -13.24 13.79 84.28
N PRO A 130 -13.94 12.98 85.14
CA PRO A 130 -14.38 11.56 85.08
C PRO A 130 -15.90 11.16 85.04
N PRO A 131 -16.72 10.98 86.14
CA PRO A 131 -17.68 9.86 86.23
C PRO A 131 -19.16 10.24 86.61
N GLN A 132 -20.18 9.37 86.84
CA GLN A 132 -20.27 7.97 87.30
C GLN A 132 -21.53 7.17 86.82
N LYS A 133 -21.35 5.84 86.65
CA LYS A 133 -22.22 4.69 87.08
C LYS A 133 -23.63 4.40 86.49
N LYS A 134 -23.69 3.20 85.87
CA LYS A 134 -24.49 1.98 86.19
C LYS A 134 -25.73 1.57 85.36
N SER A 135 -25.88 0.23 85.27
CA SER A 135 -27.00 -0.61 84.76
C SER A 135 -27.07 -0.81 83.23
N GLY A 136 -27.34 -2.00 82.68
CA GLY A 136 -27.41 -3.33 83.31
C GLY A 136 -28.34 -4.37 82.63
N ILE A 137 -27.91 -5.02 81.53
CA ILE A 137 -28.64 -6.09 80.81
C ILE A 137 -27.64 -7.19 80.38
N PRO A 138 -27.97 -8.51 80.45
CA PRO A 138 -26.99 -9.59 80.23
C PRO A 138 -26.65 -9.86 78.75
N LEU A 139 -25.37 -10.09 78.48
CA LEU A 139 -24.74 -10.14 77.15
C LEU A 139 -24.93 -11.45 76.36
N MET A 140 -25.54 -12.48 76.97
CA MET A 140 -25.24 -13.89 76.63
C MET A 140 -26.04 -14.53 75.48
N LEU A 141 -26.92 -13.80 74.79
CA LEU A 141 -27.63 -14.29 73.58
C LEU A 141 -27.28 -13.52 72.30
N VAL A 142 -26.75 -12.29 72.42
CA VAL A 142 -26.36 -11.47 71.26
C VAL A 142 -25.12 -12.07 70.57
N VAL A 143 -24.14 -12.55 71.36
CA VAL A 143 -22.86 -13.05 70.84
C VAL A 143 -23.00 -14.28 69.95
N ALA A 144 -23.87 -15.23 70.29
CA ALA A 144 -24.08 -16.43 69.47
C ALA A 144 -24.83 -16.12 68.15
N GLY A 145 -25.81 -15.21 68.21
CA GLY A 145 -26.51 -14.71 67.02
C GLY A 145 -25.57 -13.97 66.07
N LEU A 146 -24.74 -13.06 66.60
CA LEU A 146 -23.69 -12.38 65.82
C LEU A 146 -22.64 -13.35 65.31
N ALA A 147 -22.20 -14.36 66.09
CA ALA A 147 -21.21 -15.32 65.63
C ALA A 147 -21.71 -16.15 64.43
N MET A 148 -22.97 -16.63 64.44
CA MET A 148 -23.54 -17.31 63.27
C MET A 148 -23.84 -16.34 62.12
N ALA A 149 -24.35 -15.13 62.39
CA ALA A 149 -24.58 -14.14 61.33
C ALA A 149 -23.26 -13.73 60.66
N LEU A 150 -22.19 -13.51 61.43
CA LEU A 150 -20.86 -13.20 60.93
C LEU A 150 -20.27 -14.42 60.19
N ALA A 151 -20.43 -15.65 60.70
CA ALA A 151 -19.99 -16.84 60.00
C ALA A 151 -20.71 -17.04 58.65
N VAL A 152 -22.03 -16.80 58.59
CA VAL A 152 -22.80 -16.84 57.34
C VAL A 152 -22.39 -15.69 56.41
N VAL A 153 -22.16 -14.47 56.91
CA VAL A 153 -21.66 -13.35 56.11
C VAL A 153 -20.21 -13.59 55.63
N CYS A 154 -19.37 -14.27 56.41
CA CYS A 154 -18.02 -14.66 55.98
C CYS A 154 -18.05 -15.84 55.00
N VAL A 155 -18.96 -16.80 55.12
CA VAL A 155 -19.10 -17.92 54.17
C VAL A 155 -19.76 -17.47 52.87
N VAL A 156 -20.81 -16.64 52.93
CA VAL A 156 -21.43 -16.02 51.75
C VAL A 156 -20.51 -14.98 51.13
N GLY A 157 -19.77 -14.21 51.94
CA GLY A 157 -18.75 -13.26 51.48
C GLY A 157 -17.55 -13.95 50.84
N ALA A 158 -17.07 -15.06 51.41
CA ALA A 158 -16.03 -15.88 50.80
C ALA A 158 -16.53 -16.61 49.54
N ALA A 159 -17.76 -17.12 49.54
CA ALA A 159 -18.36 -17.73 48.35
C ALA A 159 -18.56 -16.70 47.24
N LEU A 160 -19.05 -15.49 47.55
CA LEU A 160 -19.10 -14.38 46.61
C LEU A 160 -17.68 -14.04 46.13
N PHE A 161 -16.71 -13.82 47.02
CA PHE A 161 -15.32 -13.56 46.63
C PHE A 161 -14.68 -14.69 45.79
N TYR A 162 -15.17 -15.93 45.88
CA TYR A 162 -14.72 -17.07 45.07
C TYR A 162 -15.48 -17.19 43.73
N PHE A 163 -16.74 -16.73 43.65
CA PHE A 163 -17.57 -16.71 42.43
C PHE A 163 -17.48 -15.39 41.64
N THR A 164 -17.09 -14.29 42.28
CA THR A 164 -16.76 -12.99 41.69
C THR A 164 -15.24 -12.76 41.67
N ARG A 165 -14.45 -13.80 41.92
CA ARG A 165 -13.11 -13.91 41.38
C ARG A 165 -13.22 -14.30 39.90
N GLU A 166 -13.67 -13.33 39.12
CA GLU A 166 -13.16 -13.22 37.76
C GLU A 166 -11.64 -13.22 37.88
N THR A 167 -10.98 -14.12 37.15
CA THR A 167 -9.55 -13.98 36.90
C THR A 167 -9.36 -12.61 36.26
N ALA A 168 -8.51 -11.77 36.84
CA ALA A 168 -8.25 -10.45 36.26
C ALA A 168 -7.75 -10.69 34.83
N ALA A 169 -8.56 -10.30 33.85
CA ALA A 169 -8.29 -10.59 32.45
C ALA A 169 -6.94 -9.98 32.09
N CYS A 170 -6.06 -10.79 31.47
CA CYS A 170 -4.70 -10.35 31.18
C CYS A 170 -4.74 -9.12 30.26
N ASP A 171 -4.31 -7.98 30.79
CA ASP A 171 -4.35 -6.66 30.15
C ASP A 171 -3.01 -6.30 29.48
N ALA A 172 -2.16 -7.31 29.29
CA ALA A 172 -0.84 -7.18 28.70
C ALA A 172 -0.90 -6.58 27.29
N ARG A 173 0.09 -5.75 26.96
CA ARG A 173 0.20 -5.04 25.68
C ARG A 173 1.58 -5.28 25.11
N ALA A 174 1.65 -5.73 23.85
CA ALA A 174 2.90 -5.84 23.12
C ALA A 174 3.07 -4.66 22.15
N ARG A 175 4.20 -3.97 22.29
CA ARG A 175 4.80 -3.10 21.26
C ARG A 175 5.90 -3.86 20.56
N ILE A 176 6.02 -3.72 19.24
CA ILE A 176 7.18 -4.20 18.49
C ILE A 176 8.23 -3.08 18.48
N ILE A 177 9.43 -3.36 19.01
CA ILE A 177 10.58 -2.45 18.99
C ILE A 177 11.47 -2.71 17.77
N LYS A 178 11.65 -3.97 17.37
CA LYS A 178 12.34 -4.32 16.11
C LYS A 178 11.55 -5.36 15.31
N PRO A 179 11.50 -5.27 13.96
CA PRO A 179 11.92 -4.12 13.15
C PRO A 179 11.16 -2.83 13.51
N GLU A 180 11.73 -1.68 13.16
CA GLU A 180 11.04 -0.38 13.24
C GLU A 180 10.09 -0.18 12.04
N ARG A 181 9.17 0.79 12.15
CA ARG A 181 8.15 1.05 11.12
C ARG A 181 8.79 1.65 9.86
N GLY A 182 8.90 0.85 8.81
CA GLY A 182 9.57 1.19 7.54
C GLY A 182 10.98 0.60 7.37
N ASP A 183 11.45 -0.21 8.32
CA ASP A 183 12.73 -0.94 8.19
C ASP A 183 12.77 -1.86 6.97
N THR A 184 13.97 -2.09 6.42
CA THR A 184 14.17 -3.05 5.31
C THR A 184 15.02 -4.23 5.75
N LEU A 185 14.38 -5.40 5.86
CA LEU A 185 15.05 -6.64 6.26
C LEU A 185 15.80 -7.28 5.08
N LYS A 186 17.13 -7.15 5.12
CA LYS A 186 18.09 -7.80 4.20
C LYS A 186 18.80 -9.02 4.81
N GLU A 187 18.83 -9.12 6.14
CA GLU A 187 19.51 -10.17 6.91
C GLU A 187 18.55 -10.78 7.96
N PRO A 188 18.84 -11.98 8.52
CA PRO A 188 18.05 -12.59 9.58
C PRO A 188 17.92 -11.72 10.84
N THR A 189 16.74 -11.13 11.05
CA THR A 189 16.49 -10.14 12.09
C THR A 189 15.64 -10.71 13.21
N SER A 190 16.06 -10.48 14.46
CA SER A 190 15.24 -10.77 15.64
C SER A 190 14.10 -9.77 15.76
N VAL A 191 12.88 -10.26 15.90
CA VAL A 191 11.73 -9.46 16.32
C VAL A 191 11.86 -9.23 17.82
N GLU A 192 11.97 -7.98 18.23
CA GLU A 192 12.04 -7.58 19.65
C GLU A 192 10.72 -6.92 20.04
N VAL A 193 10.13 -7.36 21.15
CA VAL A 193 8.88 -6.82 21.69
C VAL A 193 9.06 -6.33 23.12
N GLU A 194 8.35 -5.26 23.46
CA GLU A 194 8.18 -4.78 24.83
C GLU A 194 6.75 -5.13 25.27
N ILE A 195 6.64 -5.84 26.39
CA ILE A 195 5.37 -6.34 26.90
C ILE A 195 5.10 -5.74 28.29
N THR A 196 4.07 -4.90 28.41
CA THR A 196 3.58 -4.47 29.73
C THR A 196 2.77 -5.60 30.37
N ASN A 197 2.87 -5.79 31.69
CA ASN A 197 2.16 -6.83 32.45
C ASN A 197 2.44 -8.27 31.96
N GLU A 198 3.68 -8.54 31.55
CA GLU A 198 4.16 -9.81 30.98
C GLU A 198 3.82 -11.06 31.83
N GLU A 199 3.69 -10.94 33.16
CA GLU A 199 3.44 -12.06 34.10
C GLU A 199 2.20 -12.91 33.78
N CYS A 200 1.21 -12.37 33.05
CA CYS A 200 0.00 -13.12 32.67
C CYS A 200 0.04 -13.71 31.24
N VAL A 201 1.10 -13.44 30.47
CA VAL A 201 1.28 -13.95 29.11
C VAL A 201 1.86 -15.36 29.13
N GLN A 202 1.24 -16.29 28.40
CA GLN A 202 1.75 -17.63 28.17
C GLN A 202 2.48 -17.75 26.83
N LYS A 203 2.01 -17.04 25.80
CA LYS A 203 2.50 -17.20 24.42
C LYS A 203 2.37 -15.93 23.60
N ALA A 204 3.36 -15.67 22.76
CA ALA A 204 3.31 -14.68 21.68
C ALA A 204 3.35 -15.39 20.32
N VAL A 205 2.41 -15.09 19.44
CA VAL A 205 2.33 -15.59 18.06
C VAL A 205 2.60 -14.44 17.10
N TYR A 206 3.41 -14.66 16.07
CA TYR A 206 3.81 -13.65 15.11
C TYR A 206 3.26 -13.96 13.73
N THR A 207 2.66 -12.95 13.11
CA THR A 207 1.99 -13.04 11.81
C THR A 207 2.53 -11.98 10.86
N ILE A 208 2.66 -12.34 9.58
CA ILE A 208 2.95 -11.41 8.48
C ILE A 208 1.77 -11.49 7.50
N GLU A 209 1.17 -10.36 7.13
CA GLU A 209 -0.07 -10.30 6.33
C GLU A 209 -1.22 -11.15 6.93
N GLY A 210 -1.24 -11.30 8.26
CA GLY A 210 -2.21 -12.14 8.99
C GLY A 210 -1.96 -13.67 8.91
N LYS A 211 -0.87 -14.11 8.27
CA LYS A 211 -0.41 -15.52 8.25
C LYS A 211 0.61 -15.74 9.36
N GLU A 212 0.34 -16.68 10.28
CA GLU A 212 1.31 -17.10 11.30
C GLU A 212 2.59 -17.68 10.66
N PHE A 213 3.74 -17.29 11.20
CA PHE A 213 5.05 -17.82 10.79
C PHE A 213 5.90 -18.33 11.97
N ALA A 214 5.78 -17.73 13.15
CA ALA A 214 6.55 -18.12 14.34
C ALA A 214 5.77 -17.84 15.63
N SER A 215 6.19 -18.47 16.72
CA SER A 215 5.66 -18.18 18.07
C SER A 215 6.71 -18.43 19.14
N SER A 216 6.65 -17.72 20.26
CA SER A 216 7.46 -17.98 21.45
C SER A 216 6.60 -18.17 22.69
N GLU A 217 7.06 -19.01 23.62
CA GLU A 217 6.41 -19.38 24.88
C GLU A 217 7.29 -19.04 26.10
N GLU A 218 8.43 -18.37 25.89
CA GLU A 218 9.36 -17.94 26.95
C GLU A 218 9.76 -16.46 26.77
N PRO A 219 9.84 -15.66 27.86
CA PRO A 219 10.42 -14.31 27.87
C PRO A 219 11.83 -14.25 27.27
N PRO A 220 12.18 -13.22 26.46
CA PRO A 220 11.42 -12.01 26.16
C PRO A 220 10.51 -12.16 24.92
N PHE A 221 9.94 -13.35 24.70
CA PHE A 221 9.00 -13.67 23.62
C PHE A 221 9.49 -13.41 22.18
N SER A 222 10.78 -13.14 21.99
CA SER A 222 11.41 -12.85 20.69
C SER A 222 11.40 -14.05 19.74
N VAL A 223 11.25 -13.77 18.44
CA VAL A 223 11.40 -14.73 17.32
C VAL A 223 12.35 -14.15 16.28
N LYS A 224 12.68 -14.89 15.22
CA LYS A 224 13.44 -14.38 14.08
C LYS A 224 12.60 -14.40 12.80
N ILE A 225 12.83 -13.40 11.95
CA ILE A 225 12.43 -13.40 10.55
C ILE A 225 13.68 -13.66 9.72
N GLU A 226 13.70 -14.76 8.95
CA GLU A 226 14.72 -15.01 7.94
C GLU A 226 14.15 -14.63 6.56
N PRO A 227 14.62 -13.55 5.90
CA PRO A 227 14.04 -13.06 4.63
C PRO A 227 13.85 -14.14 3.56
N ASP A 228 14.80 -15.07 3.46
CA ASP A 228 14.83 -16.14 2.46
C ASP A 228 13.70 -17.19 2.64
N GLU A 229 13.04 -17.25 3.80
CA GLU A 229 11.84 -18.08 4.00
C GLU A 229 10.56 -17.42 3.44
N PHE A 230 10.62 -16.13 3.06
CA PHE A 230 9.49 -15.33 2.58
C PHE A 230 9.71 -14.68 1.20
N PRO A 231 10.11 -15.43 0.16
CA PRO A 231 10.33 -14.88 -1.17
C PRO A 231 9.05 -14.32 -1.82
N GLU A 232 7.85 -14.69 -1.33
CA GLU A 232 6.59 -14.05 -1.76
C GLU A 232 6.41 -12.61 -1.22
N PHE A 233 7.16 -12.22 -0.19
CA PHE A 233 7.06 -10.90 0.45
C PHE A 233 8.17 -9.94 0.05
N ALA A 234 9.25 -10.43 -0.56
CA ALA A 234 10.36 -9.66 -1.10
C ALA A 234 10.04 -8.97 -2.45
N ASP A 235 8.93 -8.24 -2.48
CA ASP A 235 8.33 -7.68 -3.69
C ASP A 235 8.25 -6.14 -3.65
N GLY A 236 9.00 -5.55 -2.71
CA GLY A 236 9.11 -4.12 -2.45
C GLY A 236 7.87 -3.46 -1.86
N LEU A 237 6.87 -4.20 -1.38
CA LEU A 237 5.73 -3.65 -0.62
C LEU A 237 6.05 -3.54 0.88
N ASN A 238 5.32 -2.64 1.55
CA ASN A 238 5.12 -2.76 3.00
C ASN A 238 4.44 -4.09 3.31
N ARG A 239 4.89 -4.73 4.38
CA ARG A 239 4.33 -5.95 4.98
C ARG A 239 3.92 -5.65 6.41
N ASN A 240 2.76 -6.14 6.81
CA ASN A 240 2.25 -5.91 8.16
C ASN A 240 2.74 -7.04 9.07
N LEU A 241 3.69 -6.73 9.97
CA LEU A 241 4.07 -7.60 11.09
C LEU A 241 3.14 -7.32 12.26
N LYS A 242 2.56 -8.38 12.82
CA LYS A 242 1.69 -8.30 14.00
C LYS A 242 1.98 -9.44 14.96
N VAL A 243 2.27 -9.07 16.21
CA VAL A 243 2.35 -9.98 17.36
C VAL A 243 0.96 -10.17 17.97
N ILE A 244 0.66 -11.35 18.50
CA ILE A 244 -0.61 -11.68 19.16
C ILE A 244 -0.29 -12.39 20.46
N LEU A 245 -0.71 -11.82 21.59
CA LEU A 245 -0.48 -12.40 22.91
C LEU A 245 -1.64 -13.32 23.33
N PHE A 246 -1.32 -14.37 24.08
CA PHE A 246 -2.27 -15.30 24.68
C PHE A 246 -2.03 -15.47 26.18
N ASP A 247 -3.12 -15.56 26.95
CA ASP A 247 -3.07 -15.76 28.41
C ASP A 247 -2.87 -17.24 28.81
N GLN A 248 -2.81 -17.50 30.12
CA GLN A 248 -2.58 -18.85 30.66
C GLN A 248 -3.72 -19.86 30.38
N ASP A 249 -4.93 -19.38 30.09
CA ASP A 249 -6.10 -20.19 29.72
C ASP A 249 -6.22 -20.37 28.19
N GLY A 250 -5.33 -19.74 27.41
CA GLY A 250 -5.28 -19.80 25.95
C GLY A 250 -6.20 -18.79 25.24
N ASN A 251 -6.70 -17.76 25.94
CA ASN A 251 -7.50 -16.70 25.31
C ASN A 251 -6.57 -15.66 24.64
N GLN A 252 -7.02 -15.11 23.51
CA GLN A 252 -6.31 -14.04 22.81
C GLN A 252 -6.47 -12.69 23.55
N ILE A 253 -5.34 -12.11 23.97
CA ILE A 253 -5.30 -10.81 24.63
C ILE A 253 -5.47 -9.71 23.57
N SER A 254 -6.53 -8.92 23.71
CA SER A 254 -7.00 -8.00 22.67
C SER A 254 -6.34 -6.60 22.76
N GLN A 255 -5.02 -6.55 22.60
CA GLN A 255 -4.25 -5.32 22.31
C GLN A 255 -2.89 -5.68 21.68
N SER A 256 -2.78 -5.52 20.36
CA SER A 256 -1.59 -5.86 19.58
C SER A 256 -1.29 -4.78 18.54
N GLU A 257 -0.10 -4.20 18.61
CA GLU A 257 0.41 -3.23 17.64
C GLU A 257 0.77 -3.93 16.31
N GLU A 258 0.57 -3.24 15.18
CA GLU A 258 0.77 -3.75 13.82
C GLU A 258 1.65 -2.76 13.05
N ILE A 259 2.83 -3.20 12.63
CA ILE A 259 3.83 -2.34 11.99
C ILE A 259 4.05 -2.72 10.54
N ALA A 260 4.27 -1.72 9.70
CA ALA A 260 4.67 -1.89 8.31
C ALA A 260 6.20 -1.96 8.21
N PHE A 261 6.74 -2.99 7.55
CA PHE A 261 8.17 -3.17 7.29
C PHE A 261 8.38 -3.73 5.87
N PHE A 262 9.60 -3.68 5.33
CA PHE A 262 9.96 -4.26 4.04
C PHE A 262 10.81 -5.53 4.21
N ILE A 263 10.67 -6.46 3.27
CA ILE A 263 11.59 -7.60 3.10
C ILE A 263 12.29 -7.42 1.74
N GLU A 264 13.60 -7.70 1.69
CA GLU A 264 14.41 -7.65 0.48
C GLU A 264 15.32 -8.88 0.42
N THR A 265 14.87 -9.94 -0.25
CA THR A 265 15.69 -11.16 -0.43
C THR A 265 16.82 -10.92 -1.42
N ILE A 266 18.01 -10.71 -0.85
CA ILE A 266 19.33 -10.87 -1.48
C ILE A 266 19.65 -9.80 -2.54
N GLU A 267 20.87 -9.25 -2.47
CA GLU A 267 21.42 -8.41 -3.55
C GLU A 267 21.35 -9.15 -4.90
N VAL A 268 20.96 -8.46 -5.97
CA VAL A 268 21.04 -9.02 -7.32
C VAL A 268 22.50 -9.14 -7.73
N VAL A 269 23.13 -10.25 -7.34
CA VAL A 269 24.42 -10.69 -7.88
C VAL A 269 24.24 -10.77 -9.40
N PRO A 270 24.94 -9.93 -10.19
CA PRO A 270 24.73 -9.90 -11.62
C PRO A 270 25.05 -11.27 -12.20
N PRO A 271 24.25 -11.79 -13.16
CA PRO A 271 24.60 -13.03 -13.84
C PRO A 271 25.98 -12.84 -14.47
N THR A 272 26.92 -13.69 -14.10
CA THR A 272 28.29 -13.64 -14.61
C THR A 272 28.27 -13.76 -16.14
N ASP A 273 29.23 -13.15 -16.85
CA ASP A 273 29.27 -13.08 -18.32
C ASP A 273 29.59 -14.43 -19.02
N THR A 274 28.78 -15.44 -18.71
CA THR A 274 28.74 -16.80 -19.24
C THR A 274 27.27 -17.25 -19.21
N GLU A 275 26.55 -17.44 -20.31
CA GLU A 275 27.00 -17.59 -21.69
C GLU A 275 26.26 -16.63 -22.65
N THR A 276 27.01 -15.92 -23.49
CA THR A 276 26.47 -15.35 -24.74
C THR A 276 26.91 -16.25 -25.90
N PRO A 277 26.00 -16.98 -26.56
CA PRO A 277 26.30 -17.74 -27.79
C PRO A 277 26.49 -16.81 -29.00
N ALA A 278 27.50 -15.94 -28.96
CA ALA A 278 27.98 -15.19 -30.11
C ALA A 278 28.89 -16.08 -30.96
N GLY A 279 28.40 -16.57 -32.10
CA GLY A 279 29.17 -17.50 -32.93
C GLY A 279 28.55 -17.82 -34.28
N ASP A 280 28.84 -17.01 -35.29
CA ASP A 280 28.60 -17.37 -36.70
C ASP A 280 29.41 -18.61 -37.11
N ALA A 281 28.75 -19.75 -37.20
CA ALA A 281 29.34 -20.95 -37.80
C ALA A 281 29.37 -20.84 -39.33
N LYS A 282 30.47 -20.30 -39.89
CA LYS A 282 30.75 -20.38 -41.34
C LYS A 282 30.95 -21.85 -41.76
N ASP A 283 30.01 -22.41 -42.50
CA ASP A 283 30.22 -23.66 -43.24
C ASP A 283 31.15 -23.40 -44.46
N PRO A 284 32.30 -24.09 -44.57
CA PRO A 284 33.20 -23.97 -45.71
C PRO A 284 32.79 -24.85 -46.92
N ASN A 285 31.50 -24.91 -47.28
CA ASN A 285 31.05 -25.51 -48.55
C ASN A 285 29.89 -24.74 -49.22
N GLY A 286 30.21 -24.06 -50.32
CA GLY A 286 29.22 -23.27 -51.06
C GLY A 286 28.25 -24.11 -51.89
N LYS A 287 26.99 -24.21 -51.45
CA LYS A 287 25.83 -24.51 -52.31
C LYS A 287 24.63 -23.67 -51.91
N THR A 288 24.13 -22.88 -52.86
CA THR A 288 22.86 -22.16 -52.76
C THR A 288 21.69 -23.11 -53.03
N GLY A 289 20.73 -23.22 -52.11
CA GLY A 289 19.52 -24.01 -52.31
C GLY A 289 18.58 -23.98 -51.10
N ASP A 290 17.41 -23.39 -51.30
CA ASP A 290 16.18 -23.39 -50.48
C ASP A 290 16.23 -22.86 -49.02
N SER A 291 15.09 -22.30 -48.61
CA SER A 291 14.88 -21.67 -47.31
C SER A 291 14.71 -22.70 -46.18
N PRO A 292 15.18 -22.41 -44.95
CA PRO A 292 14.67 -23.08 -43.77
C PRO A 292 13.18 -22.73 -43.63
N THR A 293 12.32 -23.73 -43.42
CA THR A 293 10.90 -23.50 -43.17
C THR A 293 10.68 -23.06 -41.73
N ASP A 294 10.28 -21.79 -41.54
CA ASP A 294 9.78 -21.31 -40.25
C ASP A 294 8.64 -22.20 -39.76
N THR A 295 8.84 -22.85 -38.62
CA THR A 295 7.79 -23.66 -37.99
C THR A 295 6.91 -22.73 -37.15
N GLU A 296 6.03 -21.99 -37.83
CA GLU A 296 4.99 -21.20 -37.17
C GLU A 296 4.17 -22.10 -36.23
N SER A 297 4.32 -21.90 -34.92
CA SER A 297 3.44 -22.50 -33.92
C SER A 297 2.05 -21.88 -34.07
N LYS A 298 1.18 -22.54 -34.84
CA LYS A 298 -0.21 -22.13 -35.01
C LYS A 298 -0.96 -22.24 -33.68
N GLY A 299 -1.05 -21.11 -32.98
CA GLY A 299 -2.02 -20.93 -31.90
C GLY A 299 -3.44 -21.25 -32.40
N LYS A 300 -4.32 -21.65 -31.48
CA LYS A 300 -5.72 -21.97 -31.83
C LYS A 300 -6.38 -20.79 -32.52
N ASP A 301 -7.18 -21.05 -33.56
CA ASP A 301 -8.01 -20.03 -34.21
C ASP A 301 -8.98 -19.41 -33.20
N VAL A 302 -8.65 -18.20 -32.73
CA VAL A 302 -9.48 -17.45 -31.78
C VAL A 302 -10.64 -16.81 -32.54
N SER A 303 -11.87 -17.03 -32.06
CA SER A 303 -13.05 -16.48 -32.72
C SER A 303 -13.12 -14.96 -32.62
N ILE A 304 -13.71 -14.28 -33.62
CA ILE A 304 -13.92 -12.82 -33.57
C ILE A 304 -14.76 -12.42 -32.34
N LYS A 305 -15.66 -13.30 -31.87
CA LYS A 305 -16.44 -13.10 -30.63
C LYS A 305 -15.54 -13.10 -29.40
N ASP A 306 -14.54 -13.98 -29.34
CA ASP A 306 -13.53 -14.00 -28.28
C ASP A 306 -12.63 -12.75 -28.36
N THR A 307 -12.22 -12.33 -29.56
CA THR A 307 -11.46 -11.08 -29.74
C THR A 307 -12.24 -9.87 -29.24
N ILE A 308 -13.53 -9.73 -29.57
CA ILE A 308 -14.40 -8.65 -29.03
C ILE A 308 -14.42 -8.67 -27.50
N ALA A 309 -14.61 -9.84 -26.89
CA ALA A 309 -14.66 -9.97 -25.43
C ALA A 309 -13.32 -9.63 -24.77
N MET A 310 -12.20 -10.08 -25.35
CA MET A 310 -10.86 -9.82 -24.81
C MET A 310 -10.45 -8.36 -25.00
N SER A 311 -10.61 -7.77 -26.20
CA SER A 311 -10.35 -6.33 -26.41
C SER A 311 -11.22 -5.45 -25.50
N GLY A 312 -12.48 -5.82 -25.27
CA GLY A 312 -13.35 -5.15 -24.30
C GLY A 312 -12.91 -5.32 -22.84
N ASN A 313 -12.24 -6.42 -22.50
CA ASN A 313 -11.65 -6.62 -21.17
C ASN A 313 -10.28 -5.95 -21.00
N VAL A 314 -9.53 -5.68 -22.09
CA VAL A 314 -8.32 -4.86 -22.05
C VAL A 314 -8.67 -3.43 -21.64
N LEU A 315 -9.68 -2.80 -22.28
CA LEU A 315 -10.10 -1.43 -21.94
C LEU A 315 -10.56 -1.25 -20.49
N LYS A 316 -11.19 -2.27 -19.88
CA LYS A 316 -11.69 -2.21 -18.49
C LYS A 316 -10.60 -2.15 -17.43
N GLN A 317 -9.34 -2.38 -17.78
CA GLN A 317 -8.21 -2.34 -16.85
C GLN A 317 -7.53 -0.96 -16.80
N PHE A 318 -8.09 0.04 -17.50
CA PHE A 318 -7.61 1.41 -17.54
C PHE A 318 -8.66 2.37 -16.94
N SER A 319 -8.21 3.42 -16.26
CA SER A 319 -9.09 4.36 -15.53
C SER A 319 -9.90 5.29 -16.44
N GLY A 320 -9.63 5.29 -17.75
CA GLY A 320 -10.32 6.14 -18.73
C GLY A 320 -11.77 5.69 -18.99
N ASN A 321 -12.74 6.56 -18.72
CA ASN A 321 -14.19 6.35 -18.93
C ASN A 321 -14.64 6.24 -20.41
N ASN A 322 -13.72 5.94 -21.34
CA ASN A 322 -13.91 6.05 -22.78
C ASN A 322 -14.68 4.85 -23.36
N LYS A 323 -15.95 5.09 -23.70
CA LYS A 323 -16.90 4.09 -24.22
C LYS A 323 -16.66 3.80 -25.70
N TYR A 324 -15.57 3.07 -25.98
CA TYR A 324 -15.13 2.74 -27.33
C TYR A 324 -16.05 1.78 -28.09
N LYS A 325 -16.17 2.03 -29.39
CA LYS A 325 -16.81 1.17 -30.39
C LYS A 325 -15.70 0.46 -31.17
N PHE A 326 -15.70 -0.88 -31.17
CA PHE A 326 -14.72 -1.63 -31.96
C PHE A 326 -15.19 -1.83 -33.40
N ASP A 327 -14.45 -1.26 -34.36
CA ASP A 327 -14.64 -1.53 -35.78
C ASP A 327 -14.27 -2.99 -36.11
N GLN A 328 -15.03 -3.63 -37.00
CA GLN A 328 -14.78 -5.02 -37.38
C GLN A 328 -13.39 -5.24 -38.00
N ARG A 329 -12.84 -4.24 -38.72
CA ARG A 329 -11.51 -4.32 -39.34
C ARG A 329 -10.40 -4.20 -38.30
N PHE A 330 -10.59 -3.36 -37.28
CA PHE A 330 -9.68 -3.29 -36.13
C PHE A 330 -9.58 -4.66 -35.45
N LEU A 331 -10.72 -5.29 -35.15
CA LEU A 331 -10.78 -6.61 -34.52
C LEU A 331 -10.12 -7.70 -35.38
N GLN A 332 -10.24 -7.61 -36.71
CA GLN A 332 -9.57 -8.52 -37.65
C GLN A 332 -8.04 -8.34 -37.64
N GLU A 333 -7.53 -7.10 -37.65
CA GLU A 333 -6.09 -6.84 -37.57
C GLU A 333 -5.51 -7.20 -36.19
N VAL A 334 -6.24 -6.98 -35.09
CA VAL A 334 -5.85 -7.45 -33.74
C VAL A 334 -5.79 -8.97 -33.65
N ASN A 335 -6.79 -9.68 -34.19
CA ASN A 335 -6.83 -11.14 -34.22
C ASN A 335 -5.65 -11.73 -35.03
N LYS A 336 -5.35 -11.14 -36.19
CA LYS A 336 -4.22 -11.47 -37.06
C LYS A 336 -2.86 -11.16 -36.41
N ALA A 337 -2.70 -10.01 -35.77
CA ALA A 337 -1.47 -9.61 -35.11
C ALA A 337 -1.15 -10.46 -33.86
N ALA A 338 -2.16 -11.01 -33.19
CA ALA A 338 -2.01 -11.81 -31.97
C ALA A 338 -1.10 -13.04 -32.15
N ALA A 339 -1.10 -13.66 -33.33
CA ALA A 339 -0.20 -14.78 -33.65
C ALA A 339 1.28 -14.42 -33.41
N SER A 340 1.68 -13.17 -33.68
CA SER A 340 3.05 -12.71 -33.43
C SER A 340 3.41 -12.59 -31.94
N TYR A 341 2.43 -12.49 -31.05
CA TYR A 341 2.62 -12.38 -29.59
C TYR A 341 2.53 -13.72 -28.86
N VAL A 342 2.20 -14.82 -29.55
CA VAL A 342 2.25 -16.17 -29.01
C VAL A 342 3.72 -16.59 -28.82
N SER A 343 4.25 -16.35 -27.62
CA SER A 343 5.66 -16.59 -27.27
C SER A 343 5.73 -17.20 -25.88
N GLU A 344 6.08 -18.48 -25.79
CA GLU A 344 6.18 -19.21 -24.52
C GLU A 344 7.19 -18.56 -23.55
N GLY A 345 6.87 -18.61 -22.26
CA GLY A 345 7.70 -18.06 -21.18
C GLY A 345 7.72 -16.53 -21.13
N TYR A 346 6.75 -15.84 -21.74
CA TYR A 346 6.65 -14.38 -21.61
C TYR A 346 6.39 -13.96 -20.17
N PHE A 347 5.66 -14.78 -19.38
CA PHE A 347 5.35 -14.45 -17.99
C PHE A 347 6.60 -14.48 -17.12
N GLU A 348 7.44 -15.51 -17.26
CA GLU A 348 8.72 -15.65 -16.54
C GLU A 348 9.66 -14.48 -16.87
N ARG A 349 9.74 -14.11 -18.16
CA ARG A 349 10.49 -12.92 -18.60
C ARG A 349 9.92 -11.62 -18.05
N ALA A 350 8.59 -11.50 -17.93
CA ALA A 350 7.94 -10.32 -17.36
C ALA A 350 8.17 -10.22 -15.84
N GLN A 351 8.14 -11.36 -15.13
CA GLN A 351 8.34 -11.43 -13.69
C GLN A 351 9.72 -10.89 -13.28
N LYS A 352 10.78 -11.16 -14.07
CA LYS A 352 12.12 -10.57 -13.87
C LYS A 352 12.15 -9.03 -13.85
N TYR A 353 11.18 -8.37 -14.47
CA TYR A 353 11.09 -6.91 -14.54
C TYR A 353 9.93 -6.34 -13.71
N ARG A 354 9.21 -7.16 -12.93
CA ARG A 354 8.01 -6.77 -12.18
C ARG A 354 8.20 -5.46 -11.43
N ASP A 355 9.21 -5.39 -10.59
CA ASP A 355 9.35 -4.30 -9.61
C ASP A 355 9.82 -3.02 -10.28
N VAL A 356 10.72 -3.15 -11.26
CA VAL A 356 11.14 -2.07 -12.17
C VAL A 356 9.94 -1.44 -12.90
N ILE A 357 8.98 -2.26 -13.36
CA ILE A 357 7.75 -1.80 -14.00
C ILE A 357 6.79 -1.18 -12.97
N ASN A 358 6.52 -1.87 -11.86
CA ASN A 358 5.58 -1.44 -10.83
C ASN A 358 6.01 -0.10 -10.18
N VAL A 359 7.31 0.06 -9.86
CA VAL A 359 7.85 1.31 -9.33
C VAL A 359 7.74 2.42 -10.38
N ALA A 360 8.33 2.24 -11.57
CA ALA A 360 8.42 3.32 -12.54
C ALA A 360 7.05 3.74 -13.11
N PHE A 361 6.13 2.82 -13.38
CA PHE A 361 4.82 3.15 -13.97
C PHE A 361 3.76 3.49 -12.92
N ILE A 362 3.62 2.64 -11.90
CA ILE A 362 2.49 2.72 -10.97
C ILE A 362 2.84 3.67 -9.82
N ARG A 363 3.93 3.44 -9.10
CA ARG A 363 4.28 4.23 -7.91
C ARG A 363 4.79 5.63 -8.25
N GLU A 364 5.80 5.75 -9.12
CA GLU A 364 6.42 7.05 -9.45
C GLU A 364 5.53 7.92 -10.34
N GLN A 365 4.74 7.32 -11.24
CA GLN A 365 4.01 8.07 -12.26
C GLN A 365 2.48 8.03 -12.15
N ASN A 366 1.91 7.15 -11.31
CA ASN A 366 0.46 6.94 -11.17
C ASN A 366 -0.22 6.69 -12.53
N LEU A 367 0.36 5.77 -13.31
CA LEU A 367 -0.25 5.21 -14.52
C LEU A 367 -1.03 3.94 -14.19
N ASP A 368 -2.01 3.61 -15.03
CA ASP A 368 -2.81 2.38 -14.89
C ASP A 368 -1.90 1.14 -14.87
N PRO A 369 -2.07 0.21 -13.89
CA PRO A 369 -1.17 -0.93 -13.67
C PRO A 369 -0.80 -1.79 -14.90
N PRO A 370 -1.72 -2.11 -15.85
CA PRO A 370 -1.39 -2.91 -17.02
C PRO A 370 -0.42 -2.24 -18.00
N LEU A 371 -0.34 -0.90 -17.99
CA LEU A 371 0.19 -0.13 -19.10
C LEU A 371 1.66 -0.45 -19.42
N GLY A 372 2.51 -0.50 -18.38
CA GLY A 372 3.93 -0.79 -18.53
C GLY A 372 4.19 -2.20 -19.06
N TYR A 373 3.44 -3.18 -18.56
CA TYR A 373 3.50 -4.59 -18.97
C TYR A 373 3.02 -4.82 -20.39
N ILE A 374 1.84 -4.30 -20.75
CA ILE A 374 1.28 -4.48 -22.09
C ILE A 374 2.15 -3.78 -23.13
N LEU A 375 2.70 -2.60 -22.84
CA LEU A 375 3.64 -1.95 -23.76
C LEU A 375 4.97 -2.72 -23.87
N ALA A 376 5.54 -3.21 -22.77
CA ALA A 376 6.74 -4.05 -22.83
C ALA A 376 6.50 -5.35 -23.62
N MET A 377 5.33 -5.98 -23.47
CA MET A 377 4.91 -7.13 -24.27
C MET A 377 4.76 -6.77 -25.76
N SER A 378 4.08 -5.66 -26.08
CA SER A 378 3.83 -5.27 -27.46
C SER A 378 5.09 -4.84 -28.21
N ARG A 379 6.05 -4.24 -27.51
CA ARG A 379 7.29 -3.69 -28.08
C ARG A 379 8.45 -4.69 -28.08
N SER A 380 8.60 -5.56 -27.08
CA SER A 380 9.73 -6.51 -26.98
C SER A 380 9.40 -7.94 -26.57
N LYS A 381 8.16 -8.26 -26.14
CA LYS A 381 7.80 -9.58 -25.56
C LYS A 381 8.68 -9.95 -24.36
N PHE A 382 9.10 -8.94 -23.60
CA PHE A 382 10.06 -9.01 -22.50
C PHE A 382 11.45 -9.53 -22.88
N LEU A 383 11.90 -9.21 -24.10
CA LEU A 383 13.25 -9.49 -24.60
C LEU A 383 13.94 -8.15 -24.95
N PRO A 384 14.54 -7.44 -23.98
CA PRO A 384 15.17 -6.15 -24.25
C PRO A 384 16.31 -6.28 -25.26
N LYS A 385 16.43 -5.29 -26.14
CA LYS A 385 17.48 -5.20 -27.17
C LYS A 385 17.93 -3.75 -27.31
N ASN A 386 19.17 -3.55 -27.72
CA ASN A 386 19.77 -2.24 -27.93
C ASN A 386 20.30 -2.18 -29.37
N ASN A 387 19.56 -1.56 -30.29
CA ASN A 387 19.91 -1.49 -31.71
C ASN A 387 19.27 -0.27 -32.40
N ALA A 388 19.36 -0.18 -33.73
CA ALA A 388 18.83 0.94 -34.50
C ALA A 388 17.30 1.15 -34.35
N ASP A 389 16.52 0.09 -34.12
CA ASP A 389 15.07 0.17 -33.94
C ASP A 389 14.65 0.49 -32.49
N GLY A 390 15.58 0.98 -31.67
CA GLY A 390 15.39 1.41 -30.28
C GLY A 390 16.10 0.54 -29.23
N THR A 391 15.83 0.88 -27.96
CA THR A 391 16.59 0.41 -26.79
C THR A 391 15.65 -0.14 -25.70
N GLY A 392 16.09 -1.17 -24.98
CA GLY A 392 15.37 -1.76 -23.84
C GLY A 392 14.05 -2.48 -24.19
N LEU A 393 13.20 -2.66 -23.16
CA LEU A 393 11.91 -3.35 -23.21
C LEU A 393 10.85 -2.58 -24.01
N TRP A 394 10.83 -1.26 -23.88
CA TRP A 394 9.83 -0.38 -24.53
C TRP A 394 10.27 0.14 -25.91
N ARG A 395 11.53 -0.15 -26.30
CA ARG A 395 12.08 0.16 -27.62
C ARG A 395 12.10 1.67 -27.92
N MET A 396 12.53 2.47 -26.94
CA MET A 396 12.71 3.92 -27.11
C MET A 396 14.06 4.25 -27.75
N SER A 397 14.13 5.32 -28.53
CA SER A 397 15.42 5.85 -29.01
C SER A 397 16.11 6.66 -27.90
N ASN A 398 17.43 6.50 -27.76
CA ASN A 398 18.24 7.29 -26.82
C ASN A 398 18.15 8.80 -27.14
N ASP A 399 18.25 9.15 -28.42
CA ASP A 399 18.24 10.55 -28.87
C ASP A 399 16.88 11.20 -28.59
N PHE A 400 15.79 10.44 -28.71
CA PHE A 400 14.44 10.89 -28.33
C PHE A 400 14.33 11.11 -26.82
N VAL A 401 14.82 10.18 -26.00
CA VAL A 401 14.80 10.28 -24.53
C VAL A 401 15.60 11.48 -24.05
N VAL A 402 16.78 11.73 -24.63
CA VAL A 402 17.62 12.89 -24.29
C VAL A 402 17.02 14.20 -24.79
N ALA A 403 16.51 14.26 -26.03
CA ALA A 403 15.93 15.48 -26.60
C ALA A 403 14.65 15.95 -25.88
N ASN A 404 13.95 15.04 -25.20
CA ASN A 404 12.75 15.33 -24.40
C ASN A 404 13.00 15.25 -22.88
N SER A 405 14.27 15.16 -22.45
CA SER A 405 14.69 15.13 -21.03
C SER A 405 14.12 13.99 -20.17
N TYR A 406 13.66 12.89 -20.78
CA TYR A 406 13.08 11.75 -20.08
C TYR A 406 14.11 10.90 -19.31
N ASN A 407 15.40 11.17 -19.46
CA ASN A 407 16.49 10.57 -18.68
C ASN A 407 16.75 11.26 -17.32
N GLY A 408 16.03 12.33 -16.97
CA GLY A 408 16.31 13.12 -15.75
C GLY A 408 16.25 12.35 -14.42
N LEU A 409 15.58 11.19 -14.37
CA LEU A 409 15.48 10.33 -13.19
C LEU A 409 16.34 9.05 -13.27
N CYS A 410 17.26 8.96 -14.24
CA CYS A 410 18.07 7.76 -14.45
C CYS A 410 19.34 7.66 -13.57
N GLY A 411 19.77 8.76 -12.93
CA GLY A 411 21.06 8.79 -12.23
C GLY A 411 22.22 8.54 -13.18
N GLU A 412 23.06 7.56 -12.87
CA GLU A 412 24.19 7.13 -13.71
C GLU A 412 23.82 6.05 -14.76
N GLU A 413 22.61 5.48 -14.69
CA GLU A 413 22.16 4.48 -15.67
C GLU A 413 21.79 5.11 -17.02
N THR A 414 21.94 4.33 -18.09
CA THR A 414 21.40 4.66 -19.42
C THR A 414 20.22 3.76 -19.75
N ILE A 415 19.36 4.15 -20.71
CA ILE A 415 18.24 3.29 -21.15
C ILE A 415 18.69 1.96 -21.78
N ALA A 416 19.98 1.80 -22.07
CA ALA A 416 20.59 0.56 -22.55
C ALA A 416 20.95 -0.44 -21.43
N SER A 417 20.90 -0.02 -20.16
CA SER A 417 21.19 -0.82 -18.97
C SER A 417 20.42 -2.15 -18.94
N ALA A 418 21.09 -3.25 -18.61
CA ALA A 418 20.46 -4.56 -18.48
C ALA A 418 19.42 -4.63 -17.34
N ALA A 419 19.54 -3.76 -16.33
CA ALA A 419 18.59 -3.64 -15.22
C ALA A 419 17.27 -2.94 -15.64
N GLN A 420 17.26 -2.23 -16.77
CA GLN A 420 16.09 -1.55 -17.35
C GLN A 420 15.47 -0.42 -16.50
N ASN A 421 16.02 -0.06 -15.34
CA ASN A 421 15.54 1.02 -14.47
C ASN A 421 15.35 2.34 -15.23
N CYS A 422 16.42 2.83 -15.87
CA CYS A 422 16.36 4.06 -16.67
C CYS A 422 15.39 3.95 -17.85
N ALA A 423 15.31 2.78 -18.50
CA ALA A 423 14.38 2.54 -19.60
C ALA A 423 12.91 2.63 -19.15
N ALA A 424 12.59 2.09 -17.96
CA ALA A 424 11.25 2.13 -17.38
C ALA A 424 10.85 3.55 -16.96
N LYS A 425 11.76 4.29 -16.31
CA LYS A 425 11.54 5.68 -15.91
C LYS A 425 11.33 6.61 -17.10
N ALA A 426 12.16 6.48 -18.14
CA ALA A 426 11.98 7.25 -19.37
C ALA A 426 10.65 6.92 -20.09
N SER A 427 10.26 5.63 -20.12
CA SER A 427 9.04 5.18 -20.79
C SER A 427 7.76 5.59 -20.06
N SER A 428 7.77 5.57 -18.72
CA SER A 428 6.63 5.97 -17.89
C SER A 428 6.45 7.49 -17.88
N LEU A 429 7.52 8.29 -17.75
CA LEU A 429 7.47 9.74 -17.91
C LEU A 429 6.90 10.15 -19.29
N TYR A 430 7.33 9.46 -20.34
CA TYR A 430 6.84 9.69 -21.70
C TYR A 430 5.35 9.32 -21.86
N LEU A 431 4.94 8.13 -21.40
CA LEU A 431 3.54 7.73 -21.46
C LEU A 431 2.62 8.60 -20.59
N LYS A 432 3.11 9.14 -19.47
CA LYS A 432 2.40 10.14 -18.67
C LYS A 432 2.19 11.45 -19.43
N ALA A 433 3.23 11.93 -20.12
CA ALA A 433 3.11 13.11 -20.97
C ALA A 433 2.09 12.91 -22.10
N LEU A 434 2.08 11.74 -22.75
CA LEU A 434 1.06 11.43 -23.77
C LEU A 434 -0.34 11.25 -23.17
N ILE A 435 -0.52 10.27 -22.28
CA ILE A 435 -1.85 9.83 -21.83
C ILE A 435 -2.48 10.85 -20.87
N LEU A 436 -1.80 11.25 -19.80
CA LEU A 436 -2.40 12.10 -18.77
C LEU A 436 -2.37 13.58 -19.17
N ASN A 437 -1.24 14.08 -19.66
CA ASN A 437 -1.08 15.53 -19.88
C ASN A 437 -1.69 15.99 -21.22
N ILE A 438 -1.52 15.22 -22.31
CA ILE A 438 -2.04 15.59 -23.64
C ILE A 438 -3.43 14.98 -23.86
N PHE A 439 -3.57 13.66 -23.71
CA PHE A 439 -4.81 12.94 -24.04
C PHE A 439 -5.79 12.77 -22.87
N GLU A 440 -5.63 13.51 -21.76
CA GLU A 440 -6.63 13.64 -20.69
C GLU A 440 -7.09 12.30 -20.06
N GLY A 441 -6.18 11.32 -19.99
CA GLY A 441 -6.44 9.96 -19.52
C GLY A 441 -6.76 8.94 -20.63
N ASP A 442 -6.78 9.36 -21.89
CA ASP A 442 -7.17 8.49 -23.01
C ASP A 442 -6.01 7.61 -23.53
N VAL A 443 -5.87 6.44 -22.90
CA VAL A 443 -4.85 5.44 -23.21
C VAL A 443 -4.79 5.06 -24.68
N VAL A 444 -5.92 4.98 -25.40
CA VAL A 444 -5.92 4.54 -26.81
C VAL A 444 -5.24 5.58 -27.71
N TYR A 445 -5.46 6.87 -27.49
CA TYR A 445 -4.81 7.93 -28.27
C TYR A 445 -3.38 8.20 -27.80
N GLY A 446 -3.08 8.05 -26.50
CA GLY A 446 -1.70 8.07 -26.02
C GLY A 446 -0.84 6.93 -26.58
N ILE A 447 -1.38 5.72 -26.69
CA ILE A 447 -0.71 4.60 -27.39
C ILE A 447 -0.62 4.84 -28.90
N ALA A 448 -1.65 5.42 -29.53
CA ALA A 448 -1.59 5.79 -30.94
C ALA A 448 -0.53 6.86 -31.23
N ALA A 449 -0.23 7.73 -30.28
CA ALA A 449 0.83 8.75 -30.36
C ALA A 449 2.22 8.23 -29.95
N PHE A 450 2.37 6.96 -29.57
CA PHE A 450 3.67 6.44 -29.14
C PHE A 450 4.71 6.47 -30.27
N GLY A 451 5.84 7.11 -30.02
CA GLY A 451 6.86 7.46 -31.01
C GLY A 451 6.83 8.93 -31.49
N MET A 452 5.77 9.69 -31.19
CA MET A 452 5.68 11.13 -31.46
C MET A 452 6.26 11.95 -30.31
N SER A 453 6.89 13.10 -30.58
CA SER A 453 7.21 14.07 -29.52
C SER A 453 5.92 14.62 -28.88
N PRO A 454 5.97 15.13 -27.63
CA PRO A 454 4.81 15.76 -26.99
C PRO A 454 4.20 16.88 -27.84
N GLN A 455 5.03 17.68 -28.52
CA GLN A 455 4.59 18.79 -29.35
C GLN A 455 3.87 18.32 -30.62
N GLU A 456 4.33 17.21 -31.23
CA GLU A 456 3.63 16.58 -32.37
C GLU A 456 2.33 15.90 -31.93
N ALA A 457 2.31 15.28 -30.74
CA ALA A 457 1.14 14.62 -30.18
C ALA A 457 0.03 15.62 -29.81
N ASP A 458 0.41 16.77 -29.24
CA ASP A 458 -0.50 17.89 -28.95
C ASP A 458 -1.02 18.55 -30.24
N ALA A 459 -0.13 18.83 -31.20
CA ALA A 459 -0.55 19.31 -32.53
C ALA A 459 -1.47 18.31 -33.27
N TRP A 460 -1.32 17.00 -33.02
CA TRP A 460 -2.24 15.98 -33.53
C TRP A 460 -3.58 15.97 -32.78
N LYS A 461 -3.58 16.12 -31.45
CA LYS A 461 -4.79 16.24 -30.61
C LYS A 461 -5.74 17.32 -31.13
N GLU A 462 -5.21 18.48 -31.51
CA GLU A 462 -5.98 19.60 -32.07
C GLU A 462 -6.62 19.31 -33.44
N THR A 463 -6.19 18.24 -34.13
CA THR A 463 -6.84 17.76 -35.36
C THR A 463 -7.97 16.76 -35.12
N LEU A 464 -8.16 16.30 -33.88
CA LEU A 464 -9.13 15.26 -33.54
C LEU A 464 -10.54 15.83 -33.30
N PRO A 465 -11.61 15.11 -33.70
CA PRO A 465 -12.97 15.44 -33.29
C PRO A 465 -13.17 15.28 -31.78
N ALA A 466 -14.24 15.89 -31.27
CA ALA A 466 -14.69 15.73 -29.89
C ALA A 466 -15.28 14.34 -29.60
N ASP A 467 -16.06 13.76 -30.51
CA ASP A 467 -16.41 12.33 -30.42
C ASP A 467 -15.24 11.49 -30.92
N ARG A 468 -14.54 10.87 -29.97
CA ARG A 468 -13.40 9.97 -30.20
C ARG A 468 -13.75 8.50 -30.11
N THR A 469 -15.01 8.14 -29.86
CA THR A 469 -15.47 6.77 -29.53
C THR A 469 -15.32 5.75 -30.66
N ASP A 470 -15.18 6.20 -31.91
CA ASP A 470 -14.78 5.36 -33.06
C ASP A 470 -13.31 5.66 -33.43
N PHE A 471 -12.40 5.32 -32.51
CA PHE A 471 -10.97 5.57 -32.66
C PHE A 471 -10.38 5.02 -33.96
N TRP A 472 -10.87 3.87 -34.44
CA TRP A 472 -10.36 3.26 -35.66
C TRP A 472 -10.67 4.10 -36.89
N ASN A 473 -11.86 4.67 -36.99
CA ASN A 473 -12.19 5.57 -38.10
C ASN A 473 -11.70 7.01 -37.86
N VAL A 474 -11.46 7.45 -36.63
CA VAL A 474 -10.83 8.75 -36.32
C VAL A 474 -9.34 8.75 -36.65
N ILE A 475 -8.54 7.84 -36.07
CA ILE A 475 -7.09 7.73 -36.31
C ILE A 475 -6.85 7.37 -37.78
N LYS A 476 -6.05 8.17 -38.49
CA LYS A 476 -5.83 8.02 -39.95
C LYS A 476 -4.49 7.39 -40.33
N SER A 477 -3.43 7.64 -39.55
CA SER A 477 -2.09 7.15 -39.90
C SER A 477 -2.02 5.62 -39.79
N PRO A 478 -1.46 4.91 -40.78
CA PRO A 478 -1.19 3.47 -40.68
C PRO A 478 -0.31 3.11 -39.48
N GLN A 479 0.69 3.95 -39.16
CA GLN A 479 1.61 3.72 -38.04
C GLN A 479 0.89 3.82 -36.69
N GLN A 480 0.14 4.91 -36.47
CA GLN A 480 -0.64 5.12 -35.24
C GLN A 480 -1.66 3.98 -35.02
N ARG A 481 -2.30 3.52 -36.11
CA ARG A 481 -3.18 2.33 -36.07
C ARG A 481 -2.43 1.05 -35.71
N GLN A 482 -1.21 0.86 -36.24
CA GLN A 482 -0.41 -0.33 -35.97
C GLN A 482 0.03 -0.42 -34.50
N GLU A 483 0.41 0.70 -33.87
CA GLU A 483 0.75 0.69 -32.44
C GLU A 483 -0.45 0.30 -31.56
N VAL A 484 -1.65 0.80 -31.86
CA VAL A 484 -2.89 0.37 -31.16
C VAL A 484 -3.21 -1.10 -31.43
N VAL A 485 -3.08 -1.58 -32.67
CA VAL A 485 -3.28 -3.01 -33.01
C VAL A 485 -2.28 -3.89 -32.25
N ASN A 486 -1.00 -3.50 -32.21
CA ASN A 486 0.07 -4.19 -31.50
C ASN A 486 -0.22 -4.26 -29.99
N PHE A 487 -0.61 -3.14 -29.38
CA PHE A 487 -0.96 -3.05 -27.96
C PHE A 487 -2.13 -3.97 -27.58
N PHE A 488 -3.23 -3.93 -28.33
CA PHE A 488 -4.39 -4.79 -28.09
C PHE A 488 -4.11 -6.27 -28.38
N ALA A 489 -3.31 -6.59 -29.40
CA ALA A 489 -2.93 -7.95 -29.73
C ALA A 489 -2.02 -8.55 -28.64
N ALA A 490 -1.04 -7.79 -28.15
CA ALA A 490 -0.19 -8.16 -27.04
C ALA A 490 -0.99 -8.39 -25.75
N ALA A 491 -1.83 -7.44 -25.35
CA ALA A 491 -2.70 -7.55 -24.18
C ALA A 491 -3.64 -8.77 -24.25
N MET A 492 -4.23 -9.00 -25.43
CA MET A 492 -5.13 -10.13 -25.65
C MET A 492 -4.46 -11.48 -25.42
N VAL A 493 -3.23 -11.68 -25.90
CA VAL A 493 -2.46 -12.90 -25.62
C VAL A 493 -2.00 -12.95 -24.15
N ALA A 494 -1.45 -11.84 -23.65
CA ALA A 494 -0.84 -11.72 -22.33
C ALA A 494 -1.80 -11.95 -21.15
N GLU A 495 -3.09 -11.60 -21.31
CA GLU A 495 -4.12 -11.85 -20.30
C GLU A 495 -4.94 -13.14 -20.55
N ASN A 496 -4.68 -13.88 -21.64
CA ASN A 496 -5.43 -15.10 -21.99
C ASN A 496 -4.53 -16.25 -22.52
N PRO A 497 -3.34 -16.53 -21.96
CA PRO A 497 -2.33 -17.41 -22.57
C PRO A 497 -2.87 -18.79 -22.97
N GLN A 498 -3.71 -19.42 -22.15
CA GLN A 498 -4.24 -20.76 -22.41
C GLN A 498 -5.24 -20.81 -23.57
N LYS A 499 -5.85 -19.68 -23.97
CA LYS A 499 -6.65 -19.60 -25.21
C LYS A 499 -5.76 -19.71 -26.45
N PHE A 500 -4.57 -19.12 -26.40
CA PHE A 500 -3.59 -19.14 -27.50
C PHE A 500 -2.73 -20.41 -27.53
N GLY A 501 -2.82 -21.26 -26.50
CA GLY A 501 -2.09 -22.53 -26.39
C GLY A 501 -0.82 -22.45 -25.52
N LEU A 502 -0.55 -21.31 -24.90
CA LEU A 502 0.55 -21.14 -23.95
C LEU A 502 0.13 -21.72 -22.60
N THR A 503 0.39 -23.02 -22.40
CA THR A 503 -0.11 -23.76 -21.21
C THR A 503 0.74 -23.58 -19.95
N LYS A 504 1.93 -22.98 -20.06
CA LYS A 504 2.83 -22.68 -18.92
C LYS A 504 2.78 -21.22 -18.46
N ASP A 505 2.44 -20.31 -19.37
CA ASP A 505 2.32 -18.88 -19.07
C ASP A 505 1.05 -18.55 -18.27
N ARG A 506 1.11 -17.47 -17.51
CA ARG A 506 0.03 -16.93 -16.67
C ARG A 506 -0.39 -15.53 -17.15
N PRO A 507 -1.61 -15.05 -16.83
CA PRO A 507 -2.02 -13.67 -17.13
C PRO A 507 -1.04 -12.65 -16.53
N LEU A 508 -0.62 -11.61 -17.28
CA LEU A 508 0.28 -10.59 -16.71
C LEU A 508 -0.36 -9.82 -15.55
N SER A 509 -1.70 -9.77 -15.48
CA SER A 509 -2.42 -9.26 -14.33
C SER A 509 -2.06 -9.90 -12.99
N GLU A 510 -1.48 -11.11 -12.94
CA GLU A 510 -0.93 -11.65 -11.69
C GLU A 510 0.25 -10.83 -11.13
N LEU A 511 1.03 -10.15 -11.99
CA LEU A 511 2.18 -9.33 -11.59
C LEU A 511 1.81 -7.94 -11.03
N TYR A 512 0.60 -7.46 -11.33
CA TYR A 512 0.13 -6.11 -10.97
C TYR A 512 -1.26 -6.05 -10.29
N SER A 513 -1.89 -7.20 -10.02
CA SER A 513 -3.24 -7.30 -9.43
C SER A 513 -3.41 -6.58 -8.09
N VAL A 514 -2.34 -6.48 -7.29
CA VAL A 514 -2.32 -5.76 -6.00
C VAL A 514 -2.70 -4.28 -6.18
N PHE A 515 -2.37 -3.68 -7.33
CA PHE A 515 -2.63 -2.27 -7.65
C PHE A 515 -3.97 -2.05 -8.39
N MET A 516 -4.79 -3.10 -8.60
CA MET A 516 -6.10 -3.03 -9.26
C MET A 516 -7.28 -3.17 -8.29
N LYS A 517 -7.05 -2.91 -7.00
CA LYS A 517 -8.11 -2.76 -5.98
C LYS A 517 -8.44 -1.29 -5.78
#